data_AF-F8NYH8-F1
#
_entry.id   AF-F8NYH8-F1
#
_cell.length_a   1.000
_cell.length_b   1.000
_cell.length_c   1.000
_cell.angle_alpha   90.00
_cell.angle_beta   90.00
_cell.angle_gamma   90.00
#
_symmetry.space_group_name_H-M   'P 1'
#
loop_
_entity.id
_entity.type
_entity.pdbx_description
1 polymer ?
#
loop_
_entity_poly.entity_id
_entity_poly.type
_entity_poly.pdbx_seq_one_letter_code
_entity_poly.pdbx_strand_id
1 'polypeptide(L)'
;MNPNYRISPLHWGFLFAPKDKPIERGDVRRDSILWHIRTDDRRQNPWVFETRIVNHCLSETLVARVLIAKFERADDAVRIGFILGRLPIRQNDINFTCRVWTIDAIHSLHALRLVNLHIPLVMLEETISKFSRKHQHKMVDLRDDSSSSHDERENKHSAILDLRE
;
A
#
# COMPACT_ATOMS: atom_id res chain seq x y z
N MET A 1 -12.36 26.09 5.74
CA MET A 1 -11.54 24.98 5.19
C MET A 1 -10.09 25.24 5.53
N ASN A 2 -9.42 24.33 6.23
CA ASN A 2 -8.08 24.56 6.77
C ASN A 2 -7.03 24.10 5.73
N PRO A 3 -6.13 24.98 5.24
CA PRO A 3 -5.19 24.68 4.14
C PRO A 3 -4.04 23.70 4.50
N ASN A 4 -4.01 23.16 5.72
CA ASN A 4 -2.96 22.25 6.19
C ASN A 4 -3.22 20.76 5.87
N TYR A 5 -4.12 20.45 4.93
CA TYR A 5 -4.31 19.09 4.39
C TYR A 5 -3.10 18.66 3.55
N ARG A 6 -1.96 18.40 4.19
CA ARG A 6 -0.94 17.52 3.62
C ARG A 6 -1.30 16.09 3.97
N ILE A 7 -2.34 15.57 3.32
CA ILE A 7 -2.48 14.13 3.12
C ILE A 7 -1.13 13.68 2.58
N SER A 8 -0.45 12.74 3.25
CA SER A 8 0.73 12.11 2.67
C SER A 8 0.35 11.69 1.24
N PRO A 9 1.04 12.17 0.18
CA PRO A 9 0.64 11.92 -1.21
C PRO A 9 0.63 10.42 -1.57
N LEU A 10 1.14 9.58 -0.67
CA LEU A 10 1.22 8.14 -0.81
C LEU A 10 0.00 7.47 -0.18
N HIS A 11 -0.70 6.69 -1.00
CA HIS A 11 -1.75 5.79 -0.56
C HIS A 11 -1.18 4.45 -0.07
N TRP A 12 -1.73 3.90 1.01
CA TRP A 12 -1.27 2.66 1.65
C TRP A 12 -2.36 1.59 1.65
N GLY A 13 -1.94 0.34 1.50
CA GLY A 13 -2.81 -0.84 1.50
C GLY A 13 -2.01 -2.14 1.49
N PHE A 14 -2.71 -3.27 1.60
CA PHE A 14 -2.14 -4.61 1.55
C PHE A 14 -2.40 -5.24 0.20
N LEU A 15 -1.36 -5.85 -0.36
CA LEU A 15 -1.43 -6.60 -1.60
C LEU A 15 -1.07 -8.05 -1.31
N PHE A 16 -2.02 -8.96 -1.49
CA PHE A 16 -1.77 -10.40 -1.50
C PHE A 16 -1.62 -10.83 -2.95
N ALA A 17 -0.41 -11.27 -3.31
CA ALA A 17 -0.06 -11.62 -4.67
C ALA A 17 0.69 -12.96 -4.70
N PRO A 18 0.58 -13.73 -5.81
CA PRO A 18 1.42 -14.90 -6.02
C PRO A 18 2.90 -14.52 -5.98
N LYS A 19 3.72 -15.44 -5.46
CA LYS A 19 5.17 -15.30 -5.53
C LYS A 19 5.63 -15.53 -6.98
N ASP A 20 6.40 -14.57 -7.52
CA ASP A 20 7.26 -14.69 -8.69
C ASP A 20 6.66 -15.47 -9.88
N LYS A 21 5.65 -14.91 -10.55
CA LYS A 21 5.40 -15.30 -11.94
C LYS A 21 6.15 -14.35 -12.86
N PRO A 22 7.03 -14.85 -13.75
CA PRO A 22 7.61 -14.00 -14.79
C PRO A 22 6.47 -13.37 -15.57
N ILE A 23 6.47 -12.04 -15.61
CA ILE A 23 5.41 -11.23 -16.21
C ILE A 23 5.58 -11.34 -17.71
N GLU A 24 4.68 -12.06 -18.37
CA GLU A 24 4.60 -12.03 -19.82
C GLU A 24 4.05 -10.68 -20.27
N ARG A 25 4.61 -10.15 -21.35
CA ARG A 25 4.18 -8.88 -21.94
C ARG A 25 2.70 -9.01 -22.33
N GLY A 26 1.83 -8.22 -21.72
CA GLY A 26 0.38 -8.28 -21.95
C GLY A 26 -0.41 -9.19 -21.00
N ASP A 27 0.20 -9.70 -19.92
CA ASP A 27 -0.55 -10.39 -18.89
C ASP A 27 -1.52 -9.43 -18.18
N VAL A 28 -2.81 -9.57 -18.48
CA VAL A 28 -3.92 -8.79 -17.91
C VAL A 28 -4.63 -9.51 -16.75
N ARG A 29 -4.09 -10.64 -16.28
CA ARG A 29 -4.73 -11.44 -15.24
C ARG A 29 -4.84 -10.67 -13.93
N ARG A 30 -6.01 -10.74 -13.30
CA ARG A 30 -6.25 -10.19 -11.97
C ARG A 30 -6.08 -11.31 -10.94
N ASP A 31 -4.83 -11.56 -10.56
CA ASP A 31 -4.43 -12.68 -9.71
C ASP A 31 -4.13 -12.30 -8.26
N SER A 32 -4.36 -11.04 -7.90
CA SER A 32 -3.97 -10.48 -6.63
C SER A 32 -5.13 -9.76 -5.95
N ILE A 33 -5.08 -9.69 -4.62
CA ILE A 33 -6.10 -9.06 -3.81
C ILE A 33 -5.51 -7.82 -3.14
N LEU A 34 -6.12 -6.67 -3.39
CA LEU A 34 -5.79 -5.40 -2.75
C LEU A 34 -6.83 -5.09 -1.67
N TRP A 35 -6.37 -4.90 -0.45
CA TRP A 35 -7.16 -4.39 0.67
C TRP A 35 -6.65 -3.01 1.08
N HIS A 36 -7.52 -2.02 1.10
CA HIS A 36 -7.16 -0.66 1.49
C HIS A 36 -8.37 0.11 2.01
N ILE A 37 -8.12 1.22 2.68
CA ILE A 37 -9.15 2.22 2.93
C ILE A 37 -8.96 3.42 2.01
N ARG A 38 -10.04 4.00 1.51
CA ARG A 38 -10.00 5.24 0.72
C ARG A 38 -11.09 6.19 1.17
N THR A 39 -10.95 7.46 0.84
CA THR A 39 -12.06 8.42 0.92
C THR A 39 -12.98 8.21 -0.28
N ASP A 40 -14.29 8.19 -0.03
CA ASP A 40 -15.29 8.38 -1.09
C ASP A 40 -15.57 9.88 -1.18
N ASP A 41 -15.36 10.48 -2.36
CA ASP A 41 -15.57 11.90 -2.62
C ASP A 41 -17.05 12.26 -2.80
N ARG A 42 -17.92 11.26 -3.03
CA ARG A 42 -19.36 11.44 -3.28
C ARG A 42 -20.20 11.46 -2.01
N ARG A 43 -19.66 10.90 -0.93
CA ARG A 43 -20.21 10.95 0.43
C ARG A 43 -19.28 11.86 1.19
N GLN A 44 -19.73 12.71 2.10
CA GLN A 44 -18.90 13.74 2.76
C GLN A 44 -17.64 13.20 3.49
N ASN A 45 -16.61 12.77 2.75
CA ASN A 45 -15.36 12.15 3.17
C ASN A 45 -15.41 10.95 4.14
N PRO A 46 -16.37 10.00 4.11
CA PRO A 46 -16.22 8.83 4.94
C PRO A 46 -15.08 7.96 4.39
N TRP A 47 -14.19 7.52 5.28
CA TRP A 47 -13.25 6.45 4.96
C TRP A 47 -14.03 5.16 4.73
N VAL A 48 -13.73 4.45 3.66
CA VAL A 48 -14.36 3.17 3.31
C VAL A 48 -13.29 2.10 3.09
N PHE A 49 -13.52 0.91 3.65
CA PHE A 49 -12.71 -0.27 3.34
C PHE A 49 -13.14 -0.85 2.00
N GLU A 50 -12.16 -1.17 1.16
CA GLU A 50 -12.37 -1.75 -0.16
C GLU A 50 -11.48 -2.98 -0.33
N THR A 51 -12.06 -3.99 -0.98
CA THR A 51 -11.35 -5.18 -1.48
C THR A 51 -11.46 -5.19 -3.00
N ARG A 52 -10.32 -5.28 -3.69
CA ARG A 52 -10.27 -5.33 -5.16
C ARG A 52 -9.45 -6.51 -5.64
N ILE A 53 -9.94 -7.17 -6.68
CA ILE A 53 -9.14 -8.12 -7.45
C ILE A 53 -8.39 -7.32 -8.52
N VAL A 54 -7.06 -7.32 -8.43
CA VAL A 54 -6.18 -6.48 -9.24
C VAL A 54 -5.13 -7.33 -9.95
N ASN A 55 -4.62 -6.80 -11.05
CA ASN A 55 -3.36 -7.28 -11.60
C ASN A 55 -2.26 -6.59 -10.79
N HIS A 56 -1.46 -7.34 -10.06
CA HIS A 56 -0.43 -6.72 -9.22
C HIS A 56 0.65 -6.04 -10.04
N CYS A 57 0.94 -6.49 -11.26
CA CYS A 57 1.98 -5.94 -12.13
C CYS A 57 1.57 -4.62 -12.79
N LEU A 58 0.29 -4.46 -13.09
CA LEU A 58 -0.26 -3.29 -13.78
C LEU A 58 -0.81 -2.29 -12.76
N SER A 59 0.07 -1.46 -12.21
CA SER A 59 -0.32 -0.30 -11.41
C SER A 59 0.49 0.93 -11.80
N GLU A 60 -0.20 1.93 -12.35
CA GLU A 60 0.39 3.22 -12.74
C GLU A 60 0.67 4.14 -11.53
N THR A 61 0.12 3.80 -10.37
CA THR A 61 0.15 4.62 -9.15
C THR A 61 0.94 3.98 -8.01
N LEU A 62 1.54 2.82 -8.25
CA LEU A 62 2.34 2.11 -7.24
C LEU A 62 3.73 2.71 -7.14
N VAL A 63 4.06 3.24 -5.97
CA VAL A 63 5.39 3.81 -5.69
C VAL A 63 6.39 2.73 -5.25
N ALA A 64 5.96 1.76 -4.45
CA ALA A 64 6.81 0.66 -3.99
C ALA A 64 6.02 -0.48 -3.35
N ARG A 65 6.68 -1.63 -3.14
CA ARG A 65 6.18 -2.75 -2.33
C ARG A 65 7.16 -3.10 -1.23
N VAL A 66 6.61 -3.42 -0.07
CA VAL A 66 7.35 -3.95 1.07
C VAL A 66 6.81 -5.34 1.36
N LEU A 67 7.67 -6.35 1.29
CA LEU A 67 7.28 -7.71 1.63
C LEU A 67 7.19 -7.85 3.16
N ILE A 68 5.98 -8.12 3.67
CA ILE A 68 5.75 -8.31 5.11
C ILE A 68 5.68 -9.78 5.55
N ALA A 69 5.25 -10.67 4.67
CA ALA A 69 5.10 -12.10 4.95
C ALA A 69 5.01 -12.92 3.67
N LYS A 70 5.35 -14.22 3.75
CA LYS A 70 5.10 -15.22 2.71
C LYS A 70 4.11 -16.23 3.26
N PHE A 71 3.15 -16.63 2.43
CA PHE A 71 2.11 -17.57 2.77
C PHE A 71 2.18 -18.77 1.84
N GLU A 72 1.90 -19.96 2.37
CA GLU A 72 1.86 -21.20 1.58
C GLU A 72 0.44 -21.56 1.16
N ARG A 73 -0.58 -21.04 1.85
CA ARG A 73 -1.97 -21.44 1.68
C ARG A 73 -2.82 -20.29 1.17
N ALA A 74 -3.65 -20.57 0.16
CA ALA A 74 -4.61 -19.60 -0.36
C ALA A 74 -5.65 -19.17 0.70
N ASP A 75 -6.00 -20.05 1.65
CA ASP A 75 -6.93 -19.76 2.75
C ASP A 75 -6.47 -18.60 3.64
N ASP A 76 -5.16 -18.30 3.67
CA ASP A 76 -4.62 -17.19 4.46
C ASP A 76 -5.15 -15.86 3.95
N ALA A 77 -5.41 -15.72 2.64
CA ALA A 77 -6.00 -14.51 2.08
C ALA A 77 -7.41 -14.25 2.63
N VAL A 78 -8.22 -15.29 2.83
CA VAL A 78 -9.57 -15.17 3.41
C VAL A 78 -9.49 -14.71 4.86
N ARG A 79 -8.58 -15.29 5.64
CA ARG A 79 -8.36 -14.93 7.05
C ARG A 79 -7.87 -13.50 7.19
N ILE A 80 -6.89 -13.10 6.38
CA ILE A 80 -6.35 -11.74 6.34
C ILE A 80 -7.47 -10.76 5.98
N GLY A 81 -8.18 -10.99 4.87
CA GLY A 81 -9.28 -10.13 4.44
C GLY A 81 -10.37 -9.96 5.51
N PHE A 82 -10.72 -11.05 6.20
CA PHE A 82 -11.68 -11.01 7.32
C PHE A 82 -11.22 -10.12 8.48
N ILE A 83 -9.94 -10.18 8.84
CA ILE A 83 -9.37 -9.35 9.91
C ILE A 83 -9.32 -7.89 9.46
N LEU A 84 -8.77 -7.64 8.27
CA LEU A 84 -8.62 -6.28 7.73
C LEU A 84 -9.97 -5.56 7.60
N GLY A 85 -11.01 -6.26 7.14
CA GLY A 85 -12.36 -5.71 7.00
C GLY A 85 -13.09 -5.44 8.32
N ARG A 86 -12.59 -5.95 9.46
CA ARG A 86 -13.15 -5.71 10.80
C ARG A 86 -12.43 -4.64 11.59
N LEU A 87 -11.31 -4.12 11.07
CA LEU A 87 -10.57 -3.07 11.76
C LEU A 87 -11.41 -1.79 11.87
N PRO A 88 -11.37 -1.10 13.02
CA PRO A 88 -12.10 0.16 13.18
C PRO A 88 -11.68 1.19 12.14
N ILE A 89 -12.67 1.77 11.48
CA ILE A 89 -12.50 2.94 10.62
C ILE A 89 -12.98 4.15 11.41
N ARG A 90 -12.04 5.01 11.80
CA ARG A 90 -12.33 6.17 12.65
C ARG A 90 -12.83 7.33 11.80
N GLN A 91 -14.16 7.43 11.67
CA GLN A 91 -14.79 8.56 11.00
C GLN A 91 -14.61 9.84 11.82
N ASN A 92 -14.48 10.98 11.15
CA ASN A 92 -14.30 12.31 11.77
C ASN A 92 -13.02 12.49 12.61
N ASP A 93 -12.09 11.54 12.56
CA ASP A 93 -10.76 11.70 13.17
C ASP A 93 -9.78 12.27 12.14
N ILE A 94 -9.30 13.49 12.39
CA ILE A 94 -8.38 14.21 11.50
C ILE A 94 -7.01 13.55 11.39
N ASN A 95 -6.62 12.75 12.38
CA ASN A 95 -5.35 12.02 12.36
C ASN A 95 -5.49 10.65 11.67
N PHE A 96 -6.71 10.22 11.38
CA PHE A 96 -6.96 8.94 10.73
C PHE A 96 -6.70 9.00 9.23
N THR A 97 -5.84 8.10 8.76
CA THR A 97 -5.40 8.02 7.36
C THR A 97 -5.26 6.56 6.93
N CYS A 98 -5.15 6.29 5.62
CA CYS A 98 -4.84 4.93 5.12
C CYS A 98 -3.53 4.38 5.68
N ARG A 99 -2.57 5.25 6.01
CA ARG A 99 -1.33 4.89 6.69
C ARG A 99 -1.57 4.41 8.13
N VAL A 100 -2.34 5.17 8.92
CA VAL A 100 -2.70 4.78 10.31
C VAL A 100 -3.44 3.45 10.31
N TRP A 101 -4.42 3.29 9.42
CA TRP A 101 -5.13 2.01 9.26
C TRP A 101 -4.20 0.85 8.89
N THR A 102 -3.20 1.09 8.03
CA THR A 102 -2.21 0.07 7.66
C THR A 102 -1.33 -0.34 8.85
N ILE A 103 -0.96 0.60 9.72
CA ILE A 103 -0.22 0.31 10.96
C ILE A 103 -1.09 -0.53 11.91
N ASP A 104 -2.33 -0.10 12.16
CA ASP A 104 -3.30 -0.84 13.00
C ASP A 104 -3.52 -2.27 12.49
N ALA A 105 -3.57 -2.42 11.16
CA ALA A 105 -3.68 -3.70 10.50
C ALA A 105 -2.45 -4.59 10.72
N ILE A 106 -1.24 -4.05 10.55
CA ILE A 106 0.00 -4.81 10.81
C ILE A 106 0.04 -5.28 12.26
N HIS A 107 -0.31 -4.41 13.21
CA HIS A 107 -0.38 -4.75 14.63
C HIS A 107 -1.35 -5.91 14.87
N SER A 108 -2.54 -5.86 14.27
CA SER A 108 -3.56 -6.89 14.41
C SER A 108 -3.15 -8.23 13.79
N LEU A 109 -2.57 -8.21 12.59
CA LEU A 109 -2.07 -9.40 11.92
C LEU A 109 -0.90 -10.04 12.69
N HIS A 110 -0.01 -9.22 13.27
CA HIS A 110 1.12 -9.68 14.08
C HIS A 110 0.64 -10.30 15.40
N ALA A 111 -0.28 -9.65 16.10
CA ALA A 111 -0.86 -10.17 17.34
C ALA A 111 -1.56 -11.53 17.15
N LEU A 112 -2.18 -11.73 15.98
CA LEU A 112 -2.81 -12.99 15.59
C LEU A 112 -1.83 -14.00 14.98
N ARG A 113 -0.53 -13.71 14.94
CA ARG A 113 0.55 -14.54 14.38
C ARG A 113 0.32 -14.93 12.91
N LEU A 114 -0.36 -14.08 12.15
CA LEU A 114 -0.50 -14.23 10.70
C LEU A 114 0.66 -13.62 9.94
N VAL A 115 1.36 -12.64 10.53
CA VAL A 115 2.59 -12.09 9.97
C VAL A 115 3.68 -12.06 11.03
N ASN A 116 4.90 -12.42 10.64
CA ASN A 116 6.09 -12.29 11.48
C ASN A 116 6.93 -11.13 10.93
N LEU A 117 6.94 -10.03 11.68
CA LEU A 117 7.72 -8.87 11.30
C LEU A 117 9.19 -9.11 11.65
N HIS A 118 10.07 -8.82 10.70
CA HIS A 118 11.52 -8.89 10.92
C HIS A 118 12.04 -7.63 11.63
N ILE A 119 11.29 -6.52 11.53
CA ILE A 119 11.53 -5.32 12.32
C ILE A 119 10.72 -5.36 13.62
N PRO A 120 11.27 -4.86 14.74
CA PRO A 120 10.50 -4.68 15.96
C PRO A 120 9.26 -3.80 15.68
N LEU A 121 8.10 -4.20 16.21
CA LEU A 121 6.84 -3.47 15.99
C LEU A 121 6.96 -1.98 16.39
N VAL A 122 7.74 -1.69 17.43
CA VAL A 122 8.03 -0.33 17.91
C VAL A 122 8.75 0.54 16.88
N MET A 123 9.45 -0.06 15.92
CA MET A 123 10.17 0.63 14.84
C MET A 123 9.33 0.79 13.56
N LEU A 124 8.13 0.18 13.51
CA LEU A 124 7.33 0.10 12.29
C LEU A 124 6.91 1.48 11.79
N GLU A 125 6.36 2.32 12.66
CA GLU A 125 5.90 3.65 12.29
C GLU A 125 7.06 4.53 11.79
N GLU A 126 8.21 4.45 12.46
CA GLU A 126 9.41 5.19 12.08
C GLU A 126 9.92 4.72 10.73
N THR A 127 9.94 3.40 10.50
CA THR A 127 10.38 2.79 9.23
C THR A 127 9.48 3.22 8.08
N ILE A 128 8.16 3.15 8.26
CA ILE A 128 7.16 3.61 7.28
C ILE A 128 7.31 5.13 7.03
N SER A 129 7.58 5.93 8.07
CA SER A 129 7.82 7.36 7.98
C SER A 129 9.06 7.68 7.15
N LYS A 130 10.19 7.03 7.47
CA LYS A 130 11.46 7.19 6.75
C LYS A 130 11.30 6.79 5.28
N PHE A 131 10.62 5.67 5.03
CA PHE A 131 10.33 5.20 3.68
C PHE A 131 9.50 6.23 2.89
N SER A 132 8.43 6.75 3.49
CA SER A 132 7.55 7.75 2.87
C SER A 132 8.32 9.01 2.47
N ARG A 133 9.15 9.54 3.39
CA ARG A 133 9.96 10.74 3.11
C ARG A 133 10.95 10.50 1.97
N LYS A 134 11.67 9.37 1.99
CA LYS A 134 12.65 9.01 0.94
C LYS A 134 12.03 9.00 -0.46
N HIS A 135 10.78 8.56 -0.58
CA HIS A 135 10.12 8.44 -1.89
C HIS A 135 9.30 9.68 -2.27
N GLN A 136 8.88 10.50 -1.30
CA GLN A 136 8.27 11.81 -1.59
C GLN A 136 9.23 12.73 -2.33
N HIS A 137 10.50 12.79 -1.92
CA HIS A 137 11.50 13.65 -2.58
C HIS A 137 11.73 13.24 -4.05
N LYS A 138 11.88 11.94 -4.31
CA LYS A 138 12.03 11.42 -5.69
C LYS A 138 10.82 11.73 -6.58
N MET A 139 9.61 11.87 -6.03
CA MET A 139 8.41 12.21 -6.80
C MET A 139 8.31 13.69 -7.16
N VAL A 140 8.93 14.59 -6.38
CA VAL A 140 9.02 16.01 -6.71
C VAL A 140 10.00 16.20 -7.86
N ASP A 141 11.18 15.59 -7.77
CA ASP A 141 12.21 15.67 -8.80
C ASP A 141 11.72 15.12 -10.17
N LEU A 142 10.98 14.00 -10.16
CA LEU A 142 10.40 13.43 -11.38
C LEU A 142 9.26 14.26 -12.00
N ARG A 143 8.62 15.14 -11.23
CA ARG A 143 7.57 16.04 -11.75
C ARG A 143 8.18 17.27 -12.41
N ASP A 144 9.29 17.78 -11.88
CA ASP A 144 10.00 18.92 -12.45
C ASP A 144 10.62 18.55 -13.81
N ASP A 145 11.18 17.34 -13.96
CA ASP A 145 11.73 16.86 -15.24
C ASP A 145 10.64 16.61 -16.30
N SER A 146 9.43 16.20 -15.90
CA SER A 146 8.32 15.94 -16.84
C SER A 146 7.69 17.20 -17.44
N SER A 147 8.07 18.39 -16.96
CA SER A 147 7.66 19.66 -17.55
C SER A 147 8.59 20.10 -18.71
N SER A 148 9.64 19.34 -19.01
CA SER A 148 10.68 19.69 -19.99
C SER A 148 11.09 18.56 -20.93
N SER A 149 10.18 17.72 -21.44
CA SER A 149 10.44 17.00 -22.70
C SER A 149 9.21 16.27 -23.24
N HIS A 150 8.96 16.47 -24.53
CA HIS A 150 8.25 15.50 -25.37
C HIS A 150 9.17 14.27 -25.57
N ASP A 151 8.53 13.10 -25.68
CA ASP A 151 9.11 11.79 -26.02
C ASP A 151 10.01 11.11 -24.97
N GLU A 152 9.44 10.13 -24.26
CA GLU A 152 9.76 8.69 -24.39
C GLU A 152 9.01 7.89 -23.29
N ARG A 153 8.22 6.90 -23.71
CA ARG A 153 7.52 5.98 -22.79
C ARG A 153 8.53 4.97 -22.24
N GLU A 154 9.22 5.32 -21.16
CA GLU A 154 10.01 4.37 -20.38
C GLU A 154 9.22 3.73 -19.22
N ASN A 155 9.35 2.42 -19.18
CA ASN A 155 8.69 1.48 -18.29
C ASN A 155 9.29 1.62 -16.88
N LYS A 156 8.58 2.28 -15.96
CA LYS A 156 9.07 2.52 -14.58
C LYS A 156 9.12 1.20 -13.80
N HIS A 157 10.34 0.74 -13.51
CA HIS A 157 10.64 -0.38 -12.63
C HIS A 157 10.03 -0.15 -11.24
N SER A 158 9.18 -1.08 -10.79
CA SER A 158 8.71 -1.13 -9.40
C SER A 158 9.85 -1.63 -8.51
N ALA A 159 10.32 -0.79 -7.58
CA ALA A 159 11.26 -1.22 -6.55
C ALA A 159 10.51 -2.06 -5.50
N ILE A 160 10.88 -3.34 -5.40
CA ILE A 160 10.51 -4.20 -4.27
C ILE A 160 11.60 -4.02 -3.22
N LEU A 161 11.24 -3.47 -2.06
CA LEU A 161 12.11 -3.49 -0.90
C LEU A 161 11.82 -4.79 -0.15
N ASP A 162 12.74 -5.73 -0.27
CA ASP A 162 12.78 -6.90 0.60
C ASP A 162 13.38 -6.45 1.94
N LEU A 163 12.66 -6.65 3.04
CA LEU A 163 13.18 -6.40 4.40
C LEU A 163 13.97 -7.61 4.92
N ARG A 164 14.48 -8.44 4.01
CA ARG A 164 15.37 -9.55 4.28
C ARG A 164 16.78 -9.10 3.90
N GLU A 165 17.63 -8.91 4.89
CA GLU A 165 19.09 -9.00 4.67
C GLU A 165 19.48 -10.47 4.58
#